data_AF-A0A9D3ZPS9-F1
#
_entry.id   AF-A0A9D3ZPS9-F1
#
_cell.length_a   1.000
_cell.length_b   1.000
_cell.length_c   1.000
_cell.angle_alpha   90.00
_cell.angle_beta   90.00
_cell.angle_gamma   90.00
#
_symmetry.space_group_name_H-M   'P 1'
#
loop_
_entity.id
_entity.type
_entity.pdbx_description
1 polymer ?
#
loop_
_entity_poly.entity_id
_entity_poly.type
_entity_poly.pdbx_seq_one_letter_code
_entity_poly.pdbx_strand_id
1 'polypeptide(L)'
;MILSLIKVTDQVELWNKEVYRHIMQRKNFLKKKLDNVQKAIDRRSSAFLNQVELKIPEELESVLHHEELLWRQKARCDWLVFGDHNTRFFHRRTLQRRKHNRILALKIKRGSRLWMKKN
;
A
#
# COMPACT_ATOMS: atom_id res chain seq x y z
N MET A 1 -34.89 -6.38 -5.27
CA MET A 1 -33.71 -6.88 -4.52
C MET A 1 -32.42 -6.81 -5.33
N ILE A 2 -32.37 -7.33 -6.57
CA ILE A 2 -31.15 -7.27 -7.41
C ILE A 2 -30.83 -5.84 -7.88
N LEU A 3 -31.84 -5.10 -8.36
CA LEU A 3 -31.66 -3.71 -8.82
C LEU A 3 -31.22 -2.75 -7.69
N SER A 4 -31.68 -2.98 -6.46
CA SER A 4 -31.25 -2.19 -5.29
C SER A 4 -29.81 -2.49 -4.88
N LEU A 5 -29.35 -3.73 -5.05
CA LEU A 5 -27.97 -4.12 -4.80
C LEU A 5 -27.02 -3.48 -5.82
N ILE A 6 -27.37 -3.52 -7.11
CA ILE A 6 -26.57 -2.87 -8.18
C ILE A 6 -26.44 -1.37 -7.92
N LYS A 7 -27.54 -0.71 -7.55
CA LYS A 7 -27.52 0.73 -7.23
C LYS A 7 -26.59 1.05 -6.06
N VAL A 8 -26.60 0.24 -5.00
CA VAL A 8 -25.71 0.42 -3.84
C VAL A 8 -24.25 0.16 -4.23
N THR A 9 -23.97 -0.87 -5.03
CA THR A 9 -22.59 -1.15 -5.48
C THR A 9 -22.04 -0.01 -6.34
N ASP A 10 -22.83 0.54 -7.25
CA ASP A 10 -22.41 1.67 -8.11
C ASP A 10 -22.09 2.92 -7.28
N GLN A 11 -22.92 3.21 -6.27
CA GLN A 11 -22.69 4.34 -5.36
C GLN A 11 -21.43 4.14 -4.52
N VAL A 12 -21.18 2.93 -4.02
CA VAL A 12 -19.95 2.61 -3.26
C VAL A 12 -18.72 2.69 -4.16
N GLU A 13 -18.80 2.22 -5.40
CA GLU A 13 -17.70 2.36 -6.37
C GLU A 13 -17.38 3.82 -6.70
N LEU A 14 -18.41 4.64 -6.91
CA LEU A 14 -18.27 6.07 -7.17
C LEU A 14 -17.62 6.75 -5.97
N TRP A 15 -18.14 6.52 -4.76
CA TRP A 15 -17.57 7.05 -3.54
C TRP A 15 -16.10 6.62 -3.34
N ASN A 16 -15.78 5.35 -3.58
CA ASN A 16 -14.42 4.83 -3.50
C ASN A 16 -13.50 5.50 -4.55
N LYS A 17 -14.01 5.77 -5.76
CA LYS A 17 -13.28 6.54 -6.77
C LYS A 17 -13.08 7.98 -6.32
N GLU A 18 -14.11 8.69 -5.89
CA GLU A 18 -14.00 10.08 -5.48
C GLU A 18 -13.05 10.20 -4.27
N VAL A 19 -13.35 9.53 -3.17
CA VAL A 19 -12.58 9.70 -1.93
C VAL A 19 -11.13 9.21 -2.06
N TYR A 20 -10.90 7.98 -2.56
CA TYR A 20 -9.55 7.41 -2.52
C TYR A 20 -8.68 7.78 -3.72
N ARG A 21 -9.28 7.97 -4.90
CA ARG A 21 -8.50 8.44 -6.05
C ARG A 21 -7.98 9.84 -5.78
N HIS A 22 -8.76 10.70 -5.12
CA HIS A 22 -8.29 12.03 -4.75
C HIS A 22 -7.07 12.00 -3.82
N ILE A 23 -7.05 11.14 -2.79
CA ILE A 23 -5.88 10.99 -1.90
C ILE A 23 -4.65 10.54 -2.69
N MET A 24 -4.78 9.50 -3.52
CA MET A 24 -3.67 8.95 -4.29
C MET A 24 -3.17 9.92 -5.37
N GLN A 25 -4.09 10.62 -6.05
CA GLN A 25 -3.77 11.66 -7.02
C GLN A 25 -3.06 12.84 -6.35
N ARG A 26 -3.56 13.31 -5.20
CA ARG A 26 -2.93 14.42 -4.46
C ARG A 26 -1.53 14.05 -4.00
N LYS A 27 -1.34 12.84 -3.47
CA LYS A 27 -0.01 12.32 -3.11
C LYS A 27 0.95 12.34 -4.29
N ASN A 28 0.52 11.79 -5.43
CA ASN A 28 1.36 11.72 -6.62
C ASN A 28 1.65 13.11 -7.20
N PHE A 29 0.68 14.02 -7.15
CA PHE A 29 0.86 15.41 -7.54
C PHE A 29 1.90 16.11 -6.66
N LEU A 30 1.79 15.99 -5.34
CA LEU A 30 2.74 16.60 -4.40
C LEU A 30 4.16 16.04 -4.56
N LYS A 31 4.30 14.72 -4.76
CA LYS A 31 5.60 14.10 -5.06
C LYS A 31 6.23 14.64 -6.34
N LYS A 32 5.44 14.75 -7.41
CA LYS A 32 5.93 15.36 -8.68
C LYS A 32 6.27 16.83 -8.51
N LYS A 33 5.48 17.58 -7.74
CA LYS A 33 5.74 18.98 -7.44
C LYS A 33 7.07 19.14 -6.68
N LEU A 34 7.30 18.31 -5.66
CA LEU A 34 8.55 18.30 -4.91
C LEU A 34 9.76 17.99 -5.81
N ASP A 35 9.67 16.94 -6.62
CA ASP A 35 10.70 16.57 -7.60
C ASP A 35 11.01 17.70 -8.59
N ASN A 36 9.99 18.38 -9.11
CA ASN A 36 10.16 19.52 -9.99
C ASN A 36 10.82 20.72 -9.29
N VAL A 37 10.46 21.00 -8.04
CA VAL A 37 11.06 22.09 -7.25
C VAL A 37 12.52 21.77 -6.95
N GLN A 38 12.84 20.54 -6.54
CA GLN A 38 14.22 20.12 -6.30
C GLN A 38 15.09 20.30 -7.56
N LYS A 39 14.59 19.81 -8.70
CA LYS A 39 15.26 20.00 -10.00
C LYS A 39 15.45 21.47 -10.38
N ALA A 40 14.52 22.34 -9.99
CA ALA A 40 14.65 23.78 -10.23
C ALA A 40 15.71 24.42 -9.32
N ILE A 41 15.77 24.00 -8.05
CA ILE A 41 16.77 24.46 -7.08
C ILE A 41 18.17 24.03 -7.51
N ASP A 42 18.34 22.79 -7.98
CA ASP A 42 19.62 22.27 -8.48
C ASP A 42 20.15 23.08 -9.68
N ARG A 43 19.25 23.63 -10.50
CA ARG A 43 19.62 24.51 -11.63
C ARG A 43 19.93 25.93 -11.18
N ARG A 44 19.08 26.50 -10.33
CA ARG A 44 19.23 27.85 -9.78
C ARG A 44 18.42 27.99 -8.50
N SER A 45 19.11 27.96 -7.37
CA SER A 45 18.49 28.19 -6.07
C SER A 45 17.98 29.64 -5.96
N SER A 46 16.83 29.80 -5.30
CA SER A 46 16.27 31.11 -4.96
C SER A 46 15.54 31.01 -3.62
N ALA A 47 15.49 32.11 -2.87
CA ALA A 47 14.80 32.15 -1.57
C ALA A 47 13.33 31.71 -1.68
N PHE A 48 12.66 32.07 -2.79
CA PHE A 48 11.29 31.63 -3.08
C PHE A 48 11.20 30.11 -3.28
N LEU A 49 12.09 29.51 -4.07
CA LEU A 49 12.09 28.06 -4.31
C LEU A 49 12.35 27.28 -3.02
N ASN A 50 13.29 27.74 -2.19
CA ASN A 50 13.57 27.11 -0.90
C ASN A 50 12.36 27.20 0.05
N GLN A 51 11.63 28.33 0.06
CA GLN A 51 10.38 28.44 0.83
C GLN A 51 9.28 27.51 0.32
N VAL A 52 9.16 27.34 -1.00
CA VAL A 52 8.20 26.41 -1.59
C VAL A 52 8.58 24.96 -1.26
N GLU A 53 9.86 24.63 -1.34
CA GLU A 53 10.40 23.30 -0.97
C GLU A 53 10.04 22.94 0.46
N LEU A 54 10.16 23.87 1.41
CA LEU A 54 9.83 23.61 2.83
C LEU A 54 8.33 23.34 3.08
N LYS A 55 7.44 23.94 2.30
CA LYS A 55 5.97 23.81 2.50
C LYS A 55 5.38 22.53 1.91
N ILE A 56 6.02 21.96 0.89
CA ILE A 56 5.49 20.76 0.20
C ILE A 56 5.52 19.50 1.11
N PRO A 57 6.58 19.25 1.91
CA PRO A 57 6.63 18.16 2.88
C PRO A 57 5.50 18.18 3.89
N GLU A 58 5.16 19.35 4.46
CA GLU A 58 4.06 19.48 5.42
C GLU A 58 2.72 19.01 4.82
N GLU A 59 2.44 19.45 3.58
CA GLU A 59 1.24 19.04 2.87
C GLU A 59 1.25 17.55 2.51
N LEU A 60 2.42 17.03 2.12
CA LEU A 60 2.60 15.63 1.78
C LEU A 60 2.41 14.73 3.02
N GLU A 61 2.91 15.14 4.18
CA GLU A 61 2.75 14.43 5.45
C GLU A 61 1.28 14.32 5.84
N SER A 62 0.51 15.41 5.71
CA SER A 62 -0.94 15.37 5.90
C SER A 62 -1.62 14.36 4.97
N VAL A 63 -1.30 14.35 3.67
CA VAL A 63 -1.89 13.38 2.73
C VAL A 63 -1.48 11.94 3.04
N LEU A 64 -0.22 11.72 3.45
CA LEU A 64 0.26 10.41 3.87
C LEU A 64 -0.44 9.92 5.14
N HIS A 65 -0.73 10.82 6.09
CA HIS A 65 -1.51 10.49 7.28
C HIS A 65 -2.92 10.03 6.94
N HIS A 66 -3.61 10.72 6.02
CA HIS A 66 -4.92 10.30 5.53
C HIS A 66 -4.87 8.94 4.82
N GLU A 67 -3.82 8.69 4.02
CA GLU A 67 -3.59 7.39 3.40
C GLU A 67 -3.32 6.29 4.44
N GLU A 68 -2.55 6.59 5.49
CA GLU A 68 -2.29 5.64 6.58
C GLU A 68 -3.58 5.29 7.33
N LEU A 69 -4.40 6.29 7.69
CA LEU A 69 -5.70 6.08 8.33
C LEU A 69 -6.61 5.19 7.47
N LEU A 70 -6.62 5.43 6.16
CA LEU A 70 -7.33 4.60 5.20
C LEU A 70 -6.82 3.14 5.24
N TRP A 71 -5.51 2.92 5.16
CA TRP A 71 -4.95 1.57 5.20
C TRP A 71 -5.22 0.88 6.54
N ARG A 72 -5.19 1.63 7.64
CA ARG A 72 -5.54 1.15 8.98
C ARG A 72 -7.02 0.75 9.05
N GLN A 73 -7.93 1.53 8.47
CA GLN A 73 -9.35 1.19 8.37
C GLN A 73 -9.56 -0.06 7.51
N LYS A 74 -8.92 -0.17 6.34
CA LYS A 74 -9.00 -1.37 5.49
C LYS A 74 -8.46 -2.62 6.17
N ALA A 75 -7.30 -2.53 6.83
CA ALA A 75 -6.71 -3.64 7.56
C ALA A 75 -7.60 -4.10 8.74
N ARG A 76 -8.27 -3.16 9.42
CA ARG A 76 -9.28 -3.48 10.45
C ARG A 76 -10.56 -4.03 9.85
N CYS A 77 -11.01 -3.55 8.68
CA CYS A 77 -12.15 -4.12 7.97
C CYS A 77 -11.87 -5.55 7.51
N ASP A 78 -10.67 -5.88 7.02
CA ASP A 78 -10.32 -7.27 6.70
C ASP A 78 -10.40 -8.15 7.96
N TRP A 79 -9.81 -7.71 9.08
CA TRP A 79 -9.89 -8.46 10.34
C TRP A 79 -11.31 -8.51 10.93
N LEU A 80 -12.13 -7.47 10.81
CA LEU A 80 -13.51 -7.43 11.32
C LEU A 80 -14.47 -8.23 10.44
N VAL A 81 -14.28 -8.24 9.11
CA VAL A 81 -15.08 -9.04 8.16
C VAL A 81 -14.77 -10.52 8.31
N PHE A 82 -13.53 -10.88 8.63
CA PHE A 82 -13.11 -12.27 8.76
C PHE A 82 -13.00 -12.79 10.20
N GLY A 83 -12.98 -11.89 11.20
CA GLY A 83 -12.86 -12.21 12.62
C GLY A 83 -11.68 -13.13 12.96
N ASP A 84 -11.81 -13.84 14.08
CA ASP A 84 -11.00 -15.01 14.45
C ASP A 84 -11.52 -16.31 13.79
N HIS A 85 -12.35 -16.18 12.74
CA HIS A 85 -12.77 -17.35 12.00
C HIS A 85 -11.59 -17.87 11.19
N ASN A 86 -11.16 -19.08 11.55
CA ASN A 86 -10.28 -19.96 10.81
C ASN A 86 -10.91 -20.36 9.44
N THR A 87 -11.23 -19.36 8.60
CA THR A 87 -11.87 -19.62 7.32
C THR A 87 -10.90 -20.35 6.39
N ARG A 88 -11.47 -21.12 5.46
CA ARG A 88 -10.70 -21.85 4.42
C ARG A 88 -9.73 -20.93 3.66
N PHE A 89 -10.03 -19.64 3.56
CA PHE A 89 -9.16 -18.63 2.96
C PHE A 89 -7.85 -18.45 3.75
N PHE A 90 -7.92 -18.24 5.07
CA PHE A 90 -6.70 -18.09 5.91
C PHE A 90 -5.92 -19.38 6.03
N HIS A 91 -6.59 -20.54 6.09
CA HIS A 91 -5.91 -21.82 6.01
C HIS A 91 -5.18 -22.01 4.68
N ARG A 92 -5.83 -21.70 3.54
CA ARG A 92 -5.16 -21.75 2.22
C ARG A 92 -3.99 -20.78 2.14
N ARG A 93 -4.16 -19.54 2.61
CA ARG A 93 -3.09 -18.52 2.61
C ARG A 93 -1.90 -18.95 3.48
N THR A 94 -2.18 -19.55 4.63
CA THR A 94 -1.16 -20.12 5.53
C THR A 94 -0.44 -21.30 4.89
N LEU A 95 -1.17 -22.22 4.26
CA LEU A 95 -0.58 -23.36 3.52
C LEU A 95 0.28 -22.88 2.35
N GLN A 96 -0.16 -21.87 1.60
CA GLN A 96 0.61 -21.31 0.49
C GLN A 96 1.89 -20.64 0.98
N ARG A 97 1.83 -19.88 2.09
CA ARG A 97 3.02 -19.32 2.75
C ARG A 97 3.96 -20.42 3.24
N ARG A 98 3.45 -21.47 3.89
CA ARG A 98 4.26 -22.64 4.31
C ARG A 98 4.92 -23.33 3.12
N LYS A 99 4.22 -23.48 1.99
CA LYS A 99 4.78 -24.06 0.76
C LYS A 99 5.86 -23.17 0.17
N HIS A 100 5.63 -21.86 0.11
CA HIS A 100 6.57 -20.90 -0.48
C HIS A 100 7.83 -20.74 0.38
N ASN A 101 7.67 -20.66 1.70
CA ASN A 101 8.78 -20.48 2.65
C ASN A 101 9.44 -21.82 3.02
N ARG A 102 9.07 -22.91 2.36
CA ARG A 102 9.67 -24.21 2.58
C ARG A 102 11.10 -24.21 2.04
N ILE A 103 12.06 -24.19 2.94
CA ILE A 103 13.47 -24.39 2.59
C ILE A 103 13.67 -25.86 2.19
N LEU A 104 13.87 -26.11 0.89
CA LEU A 104 14.05 -27.45 0.34
C LEU A 104 15.48 -27.96 0.48
N ALA A 105 16.46 -27.07 0.27
CA ALA A 105 17.86 -27.41 0.39
C ALA A 105 18.70 -26.20 0.79
N LEU A 106 19.78 -26.48 1.51
CA LEU A 106 20.80 -25.50 1.86
C LEU A 106 22.02 -25.72 0.95
N LYS A 107 22.54 -24.64 0.36
CA LYS A 107 23.76 -24.67 -0.47
C LYS A 107 24.98 -24.37 0.41
N ILE A 108 25.95 -25.27 0.42
CA ILE A 108 27.22 -25.10 1.17
C ILE A 108 28.27 -24.49 0.24
N LYS A 109 29.25 -23.77 0.81
CA LYS A 109 30.36 -23.08 0.08
C LYS A 109 31.08 -23.96 -0.96
N ARG A 110 31.12 -25.28 -0.80
CA ARG A 110 31.73 -26.24 -1.74
C ARG A 110 30.82 -26.66 -2.92
N GLY A 111 29.67 -26.02 -3.10
CA GLY A 111 28.74 -26.30 -4.20
C GLY A 111 27.77 -27.46 -3.94
N SER A 112 27.99 -28.26 -2.89
CA SER A 112 27.10 -29.34 -2.47
C SER A 112 25.79 -28.80 -1.87
N ARG A 113 24.65 -29.45 -2.15
CA ARG A 113 23.32 -29.14 -1.61
C ARG A 113 22.90 -30.18 -0.57
N LEU A 114 22.50 -29.73 0.63
CA LEU A 114 21.86 -30.58 1.65
C LEU A 114 20.35 -30.45 1.52
N TRP A 115 19.65 -31.55 1.22
CA TRP A 115 18.19 -31.59 1.15
C TRP A 115 17.59 -31.83 2.55
N MET A 116 16.62 -31.01 2.93
CA MET A 116 15.89 -31.21 4.19
C MET A 116 14.85 -32.34 3.98
N LYS A 117 15.00 -33.47 4.68
CA LYS A 117 14.04 -34.59 4.62
C LYS A 117 12.68 -34.16 5.17
N LYS A 118 11.60 -34.67 4.57
CA LYS A 118 10.23 -34.56 5.11
C LYS A 118 10.17 -35.42 6.38
N ASN A 119 9.84 -34.83 7.53
CA ASN A 119 9.14 -35.52 8.60
C ASN A 119 7.66 -35.64 8.22
#